data_AF-A0A523MMG4-F1
#
_entry.id   AF-A0A523MMG4-F1
#
_cell.length_a   1.000
_cell.length_b   1.000
_cell.length_c   1.000
_cell.angle_alpha   90.00
_cell.angle_beta   90.00
_cell.angle_gamma   90.00
#
_symmetry.space_group_name_H-M   'P 1'
#
loop_
_entity.id
_entity.type
_entity.pdbx_description
1 polymer ?
#
loop_
_entity_poly.entity_id
_entity_poly.type
_entity_poly.pdbx_seq_one_letter_code
_entity_poly.pdbx_strand_id
1 'polypeptide(L)'
;MKMLNIKAGFCPAVVMAIVMACPAWVIAGPQEPAETVAIIGTGYMGGALGPRFAELGYRVIYGVREPGRASVTELVARTGHGATAATQQAAAAPADVVVLAVGWPAMIEVAQNLGNLDGKLIIDVSDPMVQGDDGYAERTVETSSAELIQGWNPGATVVKAFNTLGYFVIADPSSVDGPVTVPLAADDPRAKERVAHMVAAMGLVPVDAGPLRFAHELEGMALIYMVPLDQRREQEWEFYFRPSTHWRAIWEDDWSVPVKDAGHLAEIP
;
A
#
# COMPACT_ATOMS: atom_id res chain seq x y z
N MET A 1 6.30 22.33 78.48
CA MET A 1 7.52 22.57 77.68
C MET A 1 7.20 22.19 76.24
N LYS A 2 7.15 23.19 75.33
CA LYS A 2 7.16 23.17 73.84
C LYS A 2 6.53 21.97 73.09
N MET A 3 5.39 22.21 72.44
CA MET A 3 5.20 22.37 70.98
C MET A 3 4.98 21.04 70.22
N LEU A 4 3.76 20.85 69.70
CA LEU A 4 3.57 20.45 68.29
C LEU A 4 2.19 20.96 67.79
N ASN A 5 2.28 21.80 66.76
CA ASN A 5 1.26 22.32 65.84
C ASN A 5 0.97 21.22 64.77
N ILE A 6 -0.09 21.13 63.96
CA ILE A 6 -1.09 22.08 63.42
C ILE A 6 -2.18 21.22 62.71
N LYS A 7 -3.46 21.64 62.82
CA LYS A 7 -4.55 21.80 61.82
C LYS A 7 -4.71 20.78 60.66
N ALA A 8 -5.88 20.54 60.08
CA ALA A 8 -7.28 20.87 60.30
C ALA A 8 -8.08 19.98 59.31
N GLY A 9 -9.27 19.54 59.69
CA GLY A 9 -10.22 18.88 58.78
C GLY A 9 -11.60 19.47 59.00
N PHE A 10 -12.19 20.05 57.97
CA PHE A 10 -13.59 20.47 57.98
C PHE A 10 -14.21 20.21 56.60
N CYS A 11 -15.04 19.16 56.57
CA CYS A 11 -16.15 18.94 55.63
C CYS A 11 -17.28 19.92 56.05
N PRO A 12 -18.19 20.45 55.19
CA PRO A 12 -19.20 19.62 54.53
C PRO A 12 -19.94 20.15 53.27
N ALA A 13 -20.49 19.18 52.51
CA ALA A 13 -21.85 19.11 51.94
C ALA A 13 -22.35 20.02 50.79
N VAL A 14 -23.16 19.34 49.97
CA VAL A 14 -24.24 19.78 49.06
C VAL A 14 -23.80 20.40 47.73
N VAL A 15 -24.10 19.71 46.62
CA VAL A 15 -25.05 20.16 45.59
C VAL A 15 -25.34 18.98 44.64
N MET A 16 -26.62 18.72 44.49
CA MET A 16 -27.26 17.72 43.65
C MET A 16 -27.55 18.36 42.27
N ALA A 17 -27.13 17.66 41.22
CA ALA A 17 -27.65 17.61 39.84
C ALA A 17 -28.26 18.86 39.16
N ILE A 18 -27.61 19.31 38.09
CA ILE A 18 -28.29 19.79 36.87
C ILE A 18 -27.63 19.09 35.67
N VAL A 19 -28.43 18.28 34.98
CA VAL A 19 -28.13 17.72 33.66
C VAL A 19 -28.20 18.86 32.64
N MET A 20 -27.10 19.19 31.98
CA MET A 20 -27.12 19.92 30.72
C MET A 20 -26.63 19.00 29.62
N ALA A 21 -27.55 18.64 28.73
CA ALA A 21 -27.25 18.03 27.45
C ALA A 21 -26.44 19.03 26.60
N CYS A 22 -25.21 18.67 26.27
CA CYS A 22 -24.42 19.38 25.28
C CYS A 22 -24.69 18.73 23.92
N PRO A 23 -25.28 19.43 22.93
CA PRO A 23 -25.38 18.88 21.60
C PRO A 23 -23.99 18.99 20.98
N ALA A 24 -23.27 17.87 20.89
CA ALA A 24 -22.03 17.79 20.14
C ALA A 24 -22.35 17.87 18.63
N TRP A 25 -22.65 19.07 18.15
CA TRP A 25 -22.49 19.39 16.74
C TRP A 25 -20.99 19.53 16.52
N VAL A 26 -20.35 18.43 16.16
CA VAL A 26 -19.06 18.50 15.46
C VAL A 26 -19.37 19.22 14.15
N ILE A 27 -18.99 20.50 14.07
CA ILE A 27 -18.94 21.20 12.80
C ILE A 27 -17.82 20.50 12.03
N ALA A 28 -18.19 19.59 11.13
CA ALA A 28 -17.27 19.07 10.14
C ALA A 28 -16.73 20.30 9.40
N GLY A 29 -15.44 20.57 9.60
CA GLY A 29 -14.73 21.53 8.75
C GLY A 29 -14.85 21.09 7.29
N PRO A 30 -14.57 21.99 6.32
CA PRO A 30 -14.50 21.56 4.93
C PRO A 30 -13.54 20.38 4.84
N GLN A 31 -14.08 19.21 4.46
CA GLN A 31 -13.29 18.02 4.23
C GLN A 31 -12.39 18.35 3.04
N GLU A 32 -11.07 18.39 3.27
CA GLU A 32 -10.11 18.46 2.16
C GLU A 32 -10.52 17.41 1.12
N PRO A 33 -10.55 17.76 -0.18
CA PRO A 33 -11.03 16.84 -1.19
C PRO A 33 -10.23 15.55 -1.11
N ALA A 34 -10.94 14.43 -1.00
CA ALA A 34 -10.32 13.12 -0.93
C ALA A 34 -9.38 12.93 -2.12
N GLU A 35 -8.15 12.55 -1.81
CA GLU A 35 -7.14 12.19 -2.80
C GLU A 35 -7.68 11.10 -3.74
N THR A 36 -7.37 11.22 -5.03
CA THR A 36 -7.91 10.34 -6.07
C THR A 36 -6.92 9.24 -6.41
N VAL A 37 -7.35 7.98 -6.30
CA VAL A 37 -6.60 6.79 -6.68
C VAL A 37 -7.20 6.20 -7.96
N ALA A 38 -6.41 6.22 -9.04
CA ALA A 38 -6.74 5.48 -10.26
C ALA A 38 -6.19 4.07 -10.19
N ILE A 39 -7.04 3.07 -10.38
CA ILE A 39 -6.65 1.67 -10.40
C ILE A 39 -6.76 1.17 -11.83
N ILE A 40 -5.62 1.02 -12.49
CA ILE A 40 -5.54 0.64 -13.89
C ILE A 40 -5.56 -0.89 -13.96
N GLY A 41 -6.72 -1.44 -14.33
CA GLY A 41 -6.98 -2.87 -14.33
C GLY A 41 -7.89 -3.33 -13.18
N THR A 42 -8.86 -4.21 -13.49
CA THR A 42 -9.85 -4.75 -12.54
C THR A 42 -9.71 -6.26 -12.38
N GLY A 43 -8.48 -6.79 -12.54
CA GLY A 43 -8.17 -8.19 -12.24
C GLY A 43 -8.11 -8.43 -10.73
N TYR A 44 -7.50 -9.53 -10.32
CA TYR A 44 -7.39 -9.92 -8.91
C TYR A 44 -6.82 -8.81 -8.01
N MET A 45 -5.65 -8.25 -8.37
CA MET A 45 -5.00 -7.19 -7.58
C MET A 45 -5.83 -5.90 -7.53
N GLY A 46 -6.29 -5.40 -8.69
CA GLY A 46 -7.09 -4.17 -8.72
C GLY A 46 -8.44 -4.31 -8.02
N GLY A 47 -9.05 -5.50 -8.11
CA GLY A 47 -10.30 -5.84 -7.43
C GLY A 47 -10.16 -6.00 -5.91
N ALA A 48 -8.97 -6.34 -5.42
CA ALA A 48 -8.65 -6.39 -3.99
C ALA A 48 -8.28 -4.99 -3.45
N LEU A 49 -7.38 -4.27 -4.14
CA LEU A 49 -6.87 -2.97 -3.67
C LEU A 49 -7.93 -1.87 -3.69
N GLY A 50 -8.82 -1.84 -4.67
CA GLY A 50 -9.79 -0.76 -4.79
C GLY A 50 -10.78 -0.62 -3.64
N PRO A 51 -11.42 -1.70 -3.17
CA PRO A 51 -12.20 -1.67 -1.93
C PRO A 51 -11.38 -1.17 -0.73
N ARG A 52 -10.12 -1.61 -0.58
CA ARG A 52 -9.26 -1.16 0.52
C ARG A 52 -8.99 0.35 0.47
N PHE A 53 -8.66 0.90 -0.69
CA PHE A 53 -8.49 2.35 -0.84
C PHE A 53 -9.79 3.12 -0.60
N ALA A 54 -10.93 2.60 -1.08
CA ALA A 54 -12.23 3.21 -0.86
C ALA A 54 -12.62 3.25 0.63
N GLU A 55 -12.37 2.18 1.38
CA GLU A 55 -12.57 2.11 2.84
C GLU A 55 -11.73 3.13 3.61
N LEU A 56 -10.54 3.45 3.10
CA LEU A 56 -9.67 4.50 3.66
C LEU A 56 -10.10 5.93 3.29
N GLY A 57 -11.17 6.08 2.50
CA GLY A 57 -11.74 7.37 2.12
C GLY A 57 -11.14 7.98 0.85
N TYR A 58 -10.31 7.25 0.09
CA TYR A 58 -9.82 7.70 -1.22
C TYR A 58 -10.95 7.69 -2.26
N ARG A 59 -10.91 8.64 -3.19
CA ARG A 59 -11.77 8.59 -4.38
C ARG A 59 -11.20 7.60 -5.38
N VAL A 60 -11.83 6.43 -5.52
CA VAL A 60 -11.37 5.37 -6.44
C VAL A 60 -11.97 5.53 -7.84
N ILE A 61 -11.12 5.52 -8.87
CA ILE A 61 -11.54 5.46 -10.28
C ILE A 61 -10.85 4.26 -10.95
N TYR A 62 -11.63 3.26 -11.36
CA TYR A 62 -11.10 2.14 -12.13
C TYR A 62 -10.85 2.54 -13.58
N GLY A 63 -9.59 2.46 -14.01
CA GLY A 63 -9.18 2.62 -15.40
C GLY A 63 -9.26 1.29 -16.14
N VAL A 64 -10.20 1.17 -17.08
CA VAL A 64 -10.44 -0.05 -17.86
C VAL A 64 -10.63 0.25 -19.34
N ARG A 65 -10.58 -0.78 -20.19
CA ARG A 65 -10.90 -0.65 -21.62
C ARG A 65 -12.39 -0.46 -21.87
N GLU A 66 -13.23 -1.17 -21.12
CA GLU A 66 -14.69 -1.19 -21.29
C GLU A 66 -15.39 -0.90 -19.94
N PRO A 67 -15.65 0.38 -19.60
CA PRO A 67 -16.23 0.76 -18.30
C PRO A 67 -17.61 0.17 -18.02
N GLY A 68 -18.39 -0.08 -19.07
CA GLY A 68 -19.75 -0.64 -18.97
C GLY A 68 -19.80 -2.17 -18.87
N ARG A 69 -18.67 -2.87 -18.90
CA ARG A 69 -18.64 -4.34 -18.80
C ARG A 69 -19.22 -4.78 -17.45
N ALA A 70 -20.08 -5.79 -17.45
CA ALA A 70 -20.82 -6.23 -16.26
C ALA A 70 -19.93 -6.44 -15.01
N SER A 71 -18.77 -7.11 -15.16
CA SER A 71 -17.84 -7.33 -14.06
C SER A 71 -17.20 -6.05 -13.50
N VAL A 72 -17.05 -5.01 -14.32
CA VAL A 72 -16.55 -3.70 -13.86
C VAL A 72 -17.63 -2.98 -13.07
N THR A 73 -18.86 -2.95 -13.59
CA THR A 73 -20.02 -2.36 -12.90
C THR A 73 -20.26 -3.04 -11.55
N GLU A 74 -20.15 -4.37 -11.49
CA GLU A 74 -20.25 -5.13 -10.25
C GLU A 74 -19.13 -4.79 -9.26
N LEU A 75 -17.88 -4.71 -9.72
CA LEU A 75 -16.75 -4.29 -8.87
C LEU A 75 -16.95 -2.88 -8.33
N VAL A 76 -17.37 -1.93 -9.17
CA VAL A 76 -17.67 -0.55 -8.74
C VAL A 76 -18.75 -0.55 -7.67
N ALA A 77 -19.84 -1.29 -7.87
CA ALA A 77 -20.93 -1.39 -6.91
C ALA A 77 -20.47 -2.00 -5.58
N ARG A 78 -19.67 -3.08 -5.62
CA ARG A 78 -19.09 -3.73 -4.44
C ARG A 78 -18.10 -2.84 -3.69
N THR A 79 -17.32 -2.03 -4.41
CA THR A 79 -16.34 -1.10 -3.82
C THR A 79 -17.04 0.00 -3.03
N GLY A 80 -18.21 0.44 -3.49
CA GLY A 80 -18.98 1.48 -2.81
C GLY A 80 -18.24 2.81 -2.76
N HIS A 81 -18.52 3.63 -1.74
CA HIS A 81 -17.82 4.89 -1.44
C HIS A 81 -17.70 5.88 -2.61
N GLY A 82 -18.63 5.82 -3.57
CA GLY A 82 -18.60 6.68 -4.76
C GLY A 82 -17.53 6.29 -5.79
N ALA A 83 -17.01 5.05 -5.74
CA ALA A 83 -16.13 4.53 -6.77
C ALA A 83 -16.77 4.61 -8.15
N THR A 84 -15.95 4.81 -9.18
CA THR A 84 -16.40 4.91 -10.57
C THR A 84 -15.47 4.14 -11.51
N ALA A 85 -15.85 3.99 -12.78
CA ALA A 85 -14.99 3.43 -13.82
C ALA A 85 -14.96 4.34 -15.04
N ALA A 86 -13.81 4.43 -15.69
CA ALA A 86 -13.58 5.21 -16.90
C ALA A 86 -12.54 4.52 -17.79
N THR A 87 -12.24 5.11 -18.96
CA THR A 87 -11.07 4.67 -19.73
C THR A 87 -9.80 4.86 -18.92
N GLN A 88 -8.76 4.10 -19.22
CA GLN A 88 -7.50 4.15 -18.46
C GLN A 88 -6.92 5.57 -18.37
N GLN A 89 -6.92 6.31 -19.49
CA GLN A 89 -6.47 7.71 -19.54
C GLN A 89 -7.38 8.64 -18.74
N ALA A 90 -8.69 8.48 -18.86
CA ALA A 90 -9.66 9.31 -18.16
C ALA A 90 -9.63 9.07 -16.64
N ALA A 91 -9.29 7.86 -16.20
CA ALA A 91 -9.08 7.55 -14.80
C ALA A 91 -7.78 8.16 -14.26
N ALA A 92 -6.67 8.04 -15.01
CA ALA A 92 -5.35 8.53 -14.59
C ALA A 92 -5.22 10.06 -14.58
N ALA A 93 -5.93 10.76 -15.47
CA ALA A 93 -5.85 12.22 -15.58
C ALA A 93 -6.11 12.97 -14.25
N PRO A 94 -7.23 12.74 -13.53
CA PRO A 94 -7.50 13.40 -12.25
C PRO A 94 -6.80 12.75 -11.05
N ALA A 95 -6.03 11.68 -11.24
CA ALA A 95 -5.49 10.90 -10.13
C ALA A 95 -4.25 11.53 -9.50
N ASP A 96 -4.14 11.45 -8.19
CA ASP A 96 -2.92 11.77 -7.44
C ASP A 96 -2.00 10.53 -7.32
N VAL A 97 -2.64 9.35 -7.32
CA VAL A 97 -1.99 8.04 -7.26
C VAL A 97 -2.53 7.15 -8.36
N VAL A 98 -1.62 6.48 -9.08
CA VAL A 98 -1.95 5.51 -10.12
C VAL A 98 -1.42 4.14 -9.72
N VAL A 99 -2.31 3.19 -9.53
CA VAL A 99 -1.97 1.78 -9.27
C VAL A 99 -1.98 1.03 -10.60
N LEU A 100 -0.85 0.45 -10.99
CA LEU A 100 -0.73 -0.31 -12.24
C LEU A 100 -0.99 -1.79 -11.99
N ALA A 101 -2.26 -2.20 -12.07
CA ALA A 101 -2.75 -3.56 -11.81
C ALA A 101 -3.16 -4.29 -13.10
N VAL A 102 -2.34 -4.17 -14.16
CA VAL A 102 -2.49 -4.89 -15.42
C VAL A 102 -1.44 -6.01 -15.52
N GLY A 103 -1.76 -7.07 -16.25
CA GLY A 103 -0.79 -8.13 -16.52
C GLY A 103 0.41 -7.61 -17.33
N TRP A 104 1.59 -8.18 -17.06
CA TRP A 104 2.85 -7.74 -17.66
C TRP A 104 2.84 -7.59 -19.20
N PRO A 105 2.20 -8.49 -19.99
CA PRO A 105 2.16 -8.33 -21.45
C PRO A 105 1.50 -7.03 -21.93
N ALA A 106 0.59 -6.45 -21.14
CA ALA A 106 -0.07 -5.18 -21.46
C ALA A 106 0.62 -3.98 -20.81
N MET A 107 1.61 -4.19 -19.93
CA MET A 107 2.15 -3.14 -19.07
C MET A 107 2.85 -2.05 -19.88
N ILE A 108 3.67 -2.41 -20.87
CA ILE A 108 4.40 -1.44 -21.71
C ILE A 108 3.40 -0.49 -22.39
N GLU A 109 2.40 -1.05 -23.08
CA GLU A 109 1.40 -0.27 -23.79
C GLU A 109 0.62 0.63 -22.82
N VAL A 110 0.17 0.08 -21.69
CA VAL A 110 -0.60 0.84 -20.71
C VAL A 110 0.23 1.97 -20.11
N ALA A 111 1.39 1.66 -19.52
CA ALA A 111 2.22 2.63 -18.82
C ALA A 111 2.73 3.76 -19.73
N GLN A 112 2.86 3.54 -21.04
CA GLN A 112 3.25 4.56 -22.00
C GLN A 112 2.07 5.40 -22.54
N ASN A 113 0.82 4.92 -22.39
CA ASN A 113 -0.36 5.55 -23.00
C ASN A 113 -1.39 6.08 -21.98
N LEU A 114 -1.06 6.18 -20.69
CA LEU A 114 -1.95 6.74 -19.66
C LEU A 114 -2.11 8.27 -19.72
N GLY A 115 -1.32 8.96 -20.54
CA GLY A 115 -1.28 10.42 -20.61
C GLY A 115 -0.17 11.01 -19.74
N ASN A 116 -0.33 12.27 -19.33
CA ASN A 116 0.66 12.93 -18.48
C ASN A 116 0.56 12.45 -17.03
N LEU A 117 1.63 11.83 -16.52
CA LEU A 117 1.74 11.36 -15.14
C LEU A 117 2.71 12.20 -14.29
N ASP A 118 3.18 13.35 -14.80
CA ASP A 118 4.10 14.22 -14.08
C ASP A 118 3.56 14.63 -12.70
N GLY A 119 4.41 14.50 -11.68
CA GLY A 119 4.09 14.80 -10.29
C GLY A 119 3.18 13.77 -9.60
N LYS A 120 2.73 12.72 -10.29
CA LYS A 120 1.89 11.66 -9.71
C LYS A 120 2.74 10.58 -9.06
N LEU A 121 2.15 9.92 -8.07
CA LEU A 121 2.70 8.69 -7.48
C LEU A 121 2.20 7.49 -8.28
N ILE A 122 3.10 6.62 -8.69
CA ILE A 122 2.77 5.32 -9.32
C ILE A 122 3.09 4.21 -8.34
N ILE A 123 2.12 3.34 -8.06
CA ILE A 123 2.31 2.10 -7.33
C ILE A 123 2.35 0.95 -8.35
N ASP A 124 3.53 0.36 -8.52
CA ASP A 124 3.71 -0.85 -9.33
C ASP A 124 3.47 -2.10 -8.48
N VAL A 125 2.48 -2.90 -8.90
CA VAL A 125 2.12 -4.20 -8.28
C VAL A 125 2.36 -5.38 -9.21
N SER A 126 3.00 -5.15 -10.37
CA SER A 126 3.18 -6.16 -11.41
C SER A 126 4.42 -7.01 -11.18
N ASP A 127 4.53 -8.12 -11.89
CA ASP A 127 5.75 -8.92 -11.93
C ASP A 127 6.08 -9.25 -13.39
N PRO A 128 7.31 -9.02 -13.87
CA PRO A 128 7.65 -9.15 -15.27
C PRO A 128 7.96 -10.60 -15.66
N MET A 129 6.97 -11.49 -15.50
CA MET A 129 7.13 -12.93 -15.71
C MET A 129 6.15 -13.53 -16.74
N VAL A 130 6.56 -14.65 -17.32
CA VAL A 130 5.75 -15.54 -18.18
C VAL A 130 5.94 -16.98 -17.73
N GLN A 131 5.10 -17.88 -18.22
CA GLN A 131 5.29 -19.31 -17.99
C GLN A 131 6.34 -19.86 -18.97
N GLY A 132 7.41 -20.45 -18.44
CA GLY A 132 8.45 -21.12 -19.20
C GLY A 132 8.01 -22.50 -19.71
N ASP A 133 8.79 -23.05 -20.64
CA ASP A 133 8.50 -24.34 -21.29
C ASP A 133 8.54 -25.53 -20.32
N ASP A 134 9.25 -25.40 -19.20
CA ASP A 134 9.34 -26.38 -18.13
C ASP A 134 8.18 -26.28 -17.10
N GLY A 135 7.27 -25.32 -17.33
CA GLY A 135 6.06 -25.07 -16.54
C GLY A 135 6.25 -24.08 -15.39
N TYR A 136 7.47 -23.63 -15.09
CA TYR A 136 7.73 -22.64 -14.05
C TYR A 136 7.64 -21.22 -14.59
N ALA A 137 7.27 -20.27 -13.73
CA ALA A 137 7.40 -18.86 -14.05
C ALA A 137 8.88 -18.46 -14.28
N GLU A 138 9.12 -17.71 -15.34
CA GLU A 138 10.43 -17.14 -15.68
C GLU A 138 10.34 -15.62 -15.85
N ARG A 139 11.41 -14.93 -15.48
CA ARG A 139 11.54 -13.49 -15.66
C ARG A 139 11.74 -13.16 -17.14
N THR A 140 11.17 -12.05 -17.59
CA THR A 140 11.25 -11.59 -18.99
C THR A 140 12.10 -10.33 -19.21
N VAL A 141 12.67 -9.77 -18.14
CA VAL A 141 13.49 -8.55 -18.17
C VAL A 141 14.72 -8.72 -17.29
N GLU A 142 15.83 -8.06 -17.62
CA GLU A 142 17.05 -8.11 -16.78
C GLU A 142 16.96 -7.17 -15.57
N THR A 143 16.25 -6.05 -15.70
CA THR A 143 16.02 -5.07 -14.62
C THR A 143 14.76 -5.45 -13.82
N SER A 144 13.95 -4.47 -13.42
CA SER A 144 12.64 -4.67 -12.81
C SER A 144 11.50 -4.02 -13.62
N SER A 145 10.25 -4.43 -13.37
CA SER A 145 9.09 -3.74 -13.96
C SER A 145 9.02 -2.30 -13.48
N ALA A 146 9.31 -2.08 -12.19
CA ALA A 146 9.25 -0.74 -11.59
C ALA A 146 10.29 0.22 -12.20
N GLU A 147 11.52 -0.22 -12.45
CA GLU A 147 12.54 0.59 -13.13
C GLU A 147 12.14 0.92 -14.57
N LEU A 148 11.54 -0.03 -15.30
CA LEU A 148 11.05 0.21 -16.65
C LEU A 148 9.89 1.23 -16.66
N ILE A 149 8.94 1.09 -15.74
CA ILE A 149 7.81 2.02 -15.57
C ILE A 149 8.32 3.43 -15.24
N GLN A 150 9.32 3.54 -14.36
CA GLN A 150 9.95 4.82 -14.01
C GLN A 150 10.66 5.44 -15.22
N GLY A 151 11.32 4.62 -16.05
CA GLY A 151 11.96 5.05 -17.29
C GLY A 151 10.97 5.55 -18.35
N TRP A 152 9.79 4.93 -18.45
CA TRP A 152 8.73 5.38 -19.36
C TRP A 152 8.00 6.64 -18.87
N ASN A 153 8.00 6.90 -17.55
CA ASN A 153 7.29 8.00 -16.92
C ASN A 153 8.23 8.83 -16.03
N PRO A 154 9.22 9.55 -16.61
CA PRO A 154 10.30 10.19 -15.84
C PRO A 154 9.84 11.33 -14.92
N GLY A 155 8.68 11.93 -15.16
CA GLY A 155 8.12 12.96 -14.28
C GLY A 155 7.25 12.41 -13.15
N ALA A 156 6.94 11.11 -13.16
CA ALA A 156 6.24 10.44 -12.07
C ALA A 156 7.24 9.88 -11.05
N THR A 157 6.75 9.50 -9.87
CA THR A 157 7.54 8.77 -8.86
C THR A 157 6.99 7.38 -8.68
N VAL A 158 7.81 6.35 -8.92
CA VAL A 158 7.40 4.95 -8.82
C VAL A 158 7.78 4.35 -7.46
N VAL A 159 6.84 3.59 -6.88
CA VAL A 159 7.05 2.74 -5.71
C VAL A 159 6.60 1.32 -6.05
N LYS A 160 7.49 0.34 -5.85
CA LYS A 160 7.13 -1.07 -5.88
C LYS A 160 6.44 -1.45 -4.58
N ALA A 161 5.27 -2.09 -4.65
CA ALA A 161 4.55 -2.58 -3.48
C ALA A 161 3.58 -3.72 -3.85
N PHE A 162 3.11 -4.45 -2.84
CA PHE A 162 2.04 -5.47 -2.92
C PHE A 162 2.29 -6.70 -3.81
N ASN A 163 3.35 -6.75 -4.61
CA ASN A 163 3.62 -7.85 -5.54
C ASN A 163 3.97 -9.19 -4.84
N THR A 164 4.42 -9.14 -3.59
CA THR A 164 4.84 -10.34 -2.82
C THR A 164 3.71 -11.00 -2.04
N LEU A 165 2.45 -10.67 -2.33
CA LEU A 165 1.27 -11.16 -1.61
C LEU A 165 0.19 -11.66 -2.56
N GLY A 166 -0.52 -12.69 -2.12
CA GLY A 166 -1.78 -13.07 -2.75
C GLY A 166 -2.83 -11.96 -2.62
N TYR A 167 -3.56 -11.68 -3.70
CA TYR A 167 -4.65 -10.68 -3.70
C TYR A 167 -5.72 -10.96 -2.63
N PHE A 168 -5.91 -12.22 -2.26
CA PHE A 168 -6.85 -12.64 -1.23
C PHE A 168 -6.40 -12.23 0.17
N VAL A 169 -5.09 -12.22 0.45
CA VAL A 169 -4.52 -11.70 1.70
C VAL A 169 -4.69 -10.18 1.78
N ILE A 170 -4.58 -9.46 0.66
CA ILE A 170 -4.84 -8.02 0.61
C ILE A 170 -6.33 -7.72 0.88
N ALA A 171 -7.22 -8.52 0.30
CA ALA A 171 -8.65 -8.38 0.47
C ALA A 171 -9.10 -8.70 1.91
N ASP A 172 -8.49 -9.72 2.52
CA ASP A 172 -8.72 -10.13 3.90
C ASP A 172 -7.41 -10.48 4.61
N PRO A 173 -6.74 -9.48 5.24
CA PRO A 173 -5.50 -9.72 5.97
C PRO A 173 -5.66 -10.66 7.18
N SER A 174 -6.90 -10.87 7.65
CA SER A 174 -7.18 -11.79 8.77
C SER A 174 -7.25 -13.26 8.35
N SER A 175 -7.18 -13.54 7.04
CA SER A 175 -7.17 -14.90 6.50
C SER A 175 -5.88 -15.67 6.79
N VAL A 176 -4.85 -14.99 7.28
CA VAL A 176 -3.55 -15.58 7.60
C VAL A 176 -3.08 -15.20 9.00
N ASP A 177 -2.23 -16.04 9.59
CA ASP A 177 -1.69 -15.81 10.92
C ASP A 177 -0.51 -14.82 10.91
N GLY A 178 -0.54 -13.87 11.83
CA GLY A 178 0.56 -12.92 12.06
C GLY A 178 0.50 -11.67 11.18
N PRO A 179 1.49 -10.77 11.32
CA PRO A 179 1.52 -9.51 10.56
C PRO A 179 1.77 -9.77 9.08
N VAL A 180 0.91 -9.25 8.20
CA VAL A 180 1.11 -9.31 6.75
C VAL A 180 2.04 -8.20 6.30
N THR A 181 3.24 -8.55 5.85
CA THR A 181 4.27 -7.57 5.47
C THR A 181 4.21 -7.21 3.99
N VAL A 182 4.36 -5.91 3.68
CA VAL A 182 4.45 -5.37 2.32
C VAL A 182 5.81 -4.69 2.15
N PRO A 183 6.78 -5.35 1.50
CA PRO A 183 8.04 -4.73 1.13
C PRO A 183 7.85 -3.61 0.11
N LEU A 184 8.56 -2.50 0.30
CA LEU A 184 8.49 -1.29 -0.50
C LEU A 184 9.87 -0.95 -1.06
N ALA A 185 9.98 -0.77 -2.38
CA ALA A 185 11.20 -0.32 -3.03
C ALA A 185 10.94 0.96 -3.84
N ALA A 186 11.72 2.01 -3.56
CA ALA A 186 11.62 3.31 -4.23
C ALA A 186 12.86 4.17 -3.98
N ASP A 187 13.21 5.04 -4.92
CA ASP A 187 14.32 6.00 -4.80
C ASP A 187 13.92 7.28 -4.08
N ASP A 188 12.65 7.68 -4.13
CA ASP A 188 12.12 8.81 -3.37
C ASP A 188 11.61 8.34 -1.99
N PRO A 189 12.23 8.79 -0.89
CA PRO A 189 11.84 8.37 0.46
C PRO A 189 10.47 8.88 0.88
N ARG A 190 10.02 10.05 0.40
CA ARG A 190 8.70 10.62 0.73
C ARG A 190 7.58 9.85 0.02
N ALA A 191 7.81 9.45 -1.22
CA ALA A 191 6.87 8.59 -1.93
C ALA A 191 6.74 7.24 -1.25
N LYS A 192 7.86 6.65 -0.82
CA LYS A 192 7.88 5.40 -0.06
C LYS A 192 7.13 5.51 1.26
N GLU A 193 7.37 6.58 2.02
CA GLU A 193 6.68 6.88 3.28
C GLU A 193 5.16 7.05 3.08
N ARG A 194 4.75 7.77 2.04
CA ARG A 194 3.33 7.91 1.68
C ARG A 194 2.68 6.56 1.38
N VAL A 195 3.33 5.68 0.62
CA VAL A 195 2.82 4.33 0.36
C VAL A 195 2.83 3.48 1.64
N ALA A 196 3.83 3.63 2.49
CA ALA A 196 3.87 2.94 3.78
C ALA A 196 2.70 3.32 4.69
N HIS A 197 2.31 4.60 4.73
CA HIS A 197 1.09 5.02 5.44
C HIS A 197 -0.18 4.41 4.85
N MET A 198 -0.29 4.30 3.52
CA MET A 198 -1.41 3.62 2.87
C MET A 198 -1.47 2.14 3.26
N VAL A 199 -0.32 1.46 3.24
CA VAL A 199 -0.17 0.06 3.66
C VAL A 199 -0.58 -0.12 5.13
N ALA A 200 -0.04 0.70 6.04
CA ALA A 200 -0.35 0.66 7.46
C ALA A 200 -1.84 0.92 7.74
N ALA A 201 -2.44 1.87 7.03
CA ALA A 201 -3.87 2.16 7.15
C ALA A 201 -4.75 0.98 6.70
N MET A 202 -4.27 0.15 5.76
CA MET A 202 -4.94 -1.11 5.38
C MET A 202 -4.77 -2.23 6.43
N GLY A 203 -4.09 -1.98 7.55
CA GLY A 203 -3.78 -2.99 8.57
C GLY A 203 -2.66 -3.95 8.18
N LEU A 204 -1.81 -3.54 7.23
CA LEU A 204 -0.65 -4.29 6.75
C LEU A 204 0.64 -3.65 7.28
N VAL A 205 1.75 -4.37 7.31
CA VAL A 205 3.02 -3.88 7.86
C VAL A 205 3.97 -3.48 6.72
N PRO A 206 4.24 -2.19 6.50
CA PRO A 206 5.20 -1.76 5.48
C PRO A 206 6.63 -2.13 5.89
N VAL A 207 7.45 -2.55 4.93
CA VAL A 207 8.87 -2.87 5.14
C VAL A 207 9.69 -2.13 4.09
N ASP A 208 10.66 -1.32 4.50
CA ASP A 208 11.58 -0.70 3.55
C ASP A 208 12.54 -1.76 2.97
N ALA A 209 12.39 -2.06 1.69
CA ALA A 209 13.28 -2.95 0.94
C ALA A 209 14.44 -2.21 0.26
N GLY A 210 14.50 -0.89 0.36
CA GLY A 210 15.57 -0.05 -0.16
C GLY A 210 15.23 0.70 -1.46
N PRO A 211 16.23 1.05 -2.28
CA PRO A 211 16.05 1.86 -3.49
C PRO A 211 15.25 1.13 -4.57
N LEU A 212 14.77 1.84 -5.60
CA LEU A 212 13.85 1.29 -6.61
C LEU A 212 14.42 0.04 -7.31
N ARG A 213 15.74 -0.03 -7.50
CA ARG A 213 16.41 -1.22 -8.06
C ARG A 213 16.17 -2.52 -7.28
N PHE A 214 15.80 -2.45 -6.00
CA PHE A 214 15.44 -3.64 -5.19
C PHE A 214 14.06 -4.20 -5.58
N ALA A 215 13.28 -3.50 -6.41
CA ALA A 215 12.11 -4.08 -7.04
C ALA A 215 12.45 -5.36 -7.83
N HIS A 216 13.66 -5.46 -8.40
CA HIS A 216 14.14 -6.69 -9.03
C HIS A 216 14.08 -7.87 -8.06
N GLU A 217 14.59 -7.70 -6.84
CA GLU A 217 14.59 -8.78 -5.84
C GLU A 217 13.18 -9.12 -5.36
N LEU A 218 12.33 -8.10 -5.16
CA LEU A 218 10.93 -8.31 -4.77
C LEU A 218 10.13 -9.05 -5.85
N GLU A 219 10.38 -8.79 -7.13
CA GLU A 219 9.80 -9.56 -8.24
C GLU A 219 10.36 -10.99 -8.30
N GLY A 220 11.60 -11.19 -7.87
CA GLY A 220 12.20 -12.52 -7.74
C GLY A 220 11.49 -13.36 -6.68
N MET A 221 11.04 -12.72 -5.59
CA MET A 221 10.19 -13.38 -4.60
C MET A 221 8.87 -13.85 -5.22
N ALA A 222 8.26 -13.09 -6.12
CA ALA A 222 7.04 -13.50 -6.79
C ALA A 222 7.24 -14.78 -7.64
N LEU A 223 8.40 -14.94 -8.31
CA LEU A 223 8.71 -16.20 -9.00
C LEU A 223 8.72 -17.40 -8.04
N ILE A 224 9.30 -17.23 -6.85
CA ILE A 224 9.29 -18.26 -5.80
C ILE A 224 7.86 -18.50 -5.30
N TYR A 225 7.07 -17.44 -5.11
CA TYR A 225 5.67 -17.52 -4.69
C TYR A 225 4.81 -18.34 -5.64
N MET A 226 5.10 -18.31 -6.94
CA MET A 226 4.31 -19.01 -7.97
C MET A 226 4.57 -20.52 -8.04
N VAL A 227 5.67 -21.02 -7.46
CA VAL A 227 6.07 -22.43 -7.56
C VAL A 227 4.97 -23.43 -7.14
N PRO A 228 4.23 -23.25 -6.02
CA PRO A 228 3.12 -24.13 -5.67
C PRO A 228 2.05 -24.16 -6.75
N LEU A 229 1.71 -23.00 -7.31
CA LEU A 229 0.67 -22.86 -8.31
C LEU A 229 1.10 -23.52 -9.62
N ASP A 230 2.32 -23.26 -10.07
CA ASP A 230 2.91 -23.84 -11.28
C ASP A 230 2.93 -25.38 -11.22
N GLN A 231 3.15 -25.92 -10.02
CA GLN A 231 3.19 -27.36 -9.77
C GLN A 231 1.87 -27.95 -9.24
N ARG A 232 0.82 -27.12 -9.09
CA ARG A 232 -0.49 -27.50 -8.54
C ARG A 232 -0.40 -28.22 -7.20
N ARG A 233 0.46 -27.73 -6.31
CA ARG A 233 0.65 -28.26 -4.96
C ARG A 233 -0.45 -27.76 -4.03
N GLU A 234 -0.77 -28.57 -3.03
CA GLU A 234 -1.65 -28.16 -1.92
C GLU A 234 -0.91 -27.31 -0.87
N GLN A 235 0.43 -27.39 -0.82
CA GLN A 235 1.24 -26.60 0.10
C GLN A 235 1.55 -25.24 -0.53
N GLU A 236 0.72 -24.25 -0.20
CA GLU A 236 0.94 -22.84 -0.50
C GLU A 236 1.75 -22.16 0.62
N TRP A 237 2.27 -20.96 0.37
CA TRP A 237 3.01 -20.19 1.35
C TRP A 237 2.87 -18.69 1.14
N GLU A 238 3.12 -17.94 2.20
CA GLU A 238 3.16 -16.47 2.20
C GLU A 238 4.51 -15.99 2.75
N PHE A 239 5.00 -14.85 2.25
CA PHE A 239 6.22 -14.25 2.77
C PHE A 239 5.92 -13.36 3.97
N TYR A 240 6.62 -13.61 5.08
CA TYR A 240 6.54 -12.80 6.29
C TYR A 240 7.93 -12.32 6.70
N PHE A 241 8.16 -11.02 6.61
CA PHE A 241 9.33 -10.40 7.20
C PHE A 241 9.12 -10.29 8.72
N ARG A 242 9.97 -10.96 9.48
CA ARG A 242 9.97 -10.83 10.95
C ARG A 242 11.08 -9.88 11.36
N PRO A 243 10.79 -8.85 12.18
CA PRO A 243 11.83 -7.99 12.71
C PRO A 243 12.90 -8.82 13.42
N SER A 244 14.15 -8.58 13.08
CA SER A 244 15.25 -9.26 13.75
C SER A 244 15.52 -8.63 15.13
N THR A 245 15.70 -9.49 16.13
CA THR A 245 16.07 -9.08 17.49
C THR A 245 17.58 -9.00 17.73
N HIS A 246 18.42 -9.41 16.77
CA HIS A 246 19.86 -9.62 16.98
C HIS A 246 20.77 -8.74 16.11
N TRP A 247 20.25 -8.09 15.06
CA TRP A 247 21.09 -7.32 14.13
C TRP A 247 21.62 -6.03 14.74
N ARG A 248 20.95 -5.47 15.76
CA ARG A 248 21.38 -4.24 16.44
C ARG A 248 22.81 -4.36 17.01
N ALA A 249 23.26 -5.57 17.33
CA ALA A 249 24.60 -5.86 17.83
C ALA A 249 25.71 -5.93 16.75
N ILE A 250 25.38 -6.03 15.46
CA ILE A 250 26.37 -6.18 14.37
C ILE A 250 26.85 -4.80 13.85
N TRP A 251 26.00 -3.77 13.94
CA TRP A 251 26.29 -2.42 13.41
C TRP A 251 27.28 -1.62 14.24
N GLU A 252 27.50 -1.99 15.50
CA GLU A 252 28.38 -1.26 16.41
C GLU A 252 29.87 -1.52 16.12
N ASP A 253 30.23 -2.58 15.38
CA ASP A 253 31.61 -3.08 15.33
C ASP A 253 32.38 -2.97 13.99
N ASP A 254 31.80 -2.73 12.79
CA ASP A 254 32.67 -2.68 11.57
C ASP A 254 32.15 -2.07 10.24
N TRP A 255 30.93 -1.49 10.17
CA TRP A 255 30.35 -1.06 8.87
C TRP A 255 29.98 0.42 8.82
N SER A 256 30.99 1.29 8.83
CA SER A 256 30.86 2.76 8.89
C SER A 256 30.54 3.43 7.55
N VAL A 257 29.58 2.92 6.77
CA VAL A 257 29.02 3.68 5.63
C VAL A 257 27.78 4.41 6.14
N PRO A 258 27.70 5.75 6.09
CA PRO A 258 26.50 6.48 6.48
C PRO A 258 25.32 6.00 5.63
N VAL A 259 24.34 5.40 6.28
CA VAL A 259 23.06 5.10 5.63
C VAL A 259 22.43 6.44 5.26
N LYS A 260 22.18 6.68 3.97
CA LYS A 260 21.39 7.85 3.55
C LYS A 260 20.01 7.73 4.21
N ASP A 261 19.56 8.82 4.81
CA ASP A 261 18.34 8.93 5.60
C ASP A 261 17.19 8.08 5.02
N ALA A 262 16.80 7.02 5.72
CA ALA A 262 15.75 6.07 5.30
C ALA A 262 14.33 6.64 5.55
N GLY A 263 14.24 7.91 5.97
CA GLY A 263 12.99 8.55 6.39
C GLY A 263 12.49 7.99 7.73
N HIS A 264 11.23 8.32 8.05
CA HIS A 264 10.58 7.94 9.32
C HIS A 264 9.82 6.61 9.24
N LEU A 265 10.14 5.72 8.28
CA LEU A 265 9.44 4.45 8.08
C LEU A 265 9.44 3.55 9.33
N ALA A 266 10.47 3.62 10.17
CA ALA A 266 10.55 2.90 11.44
C ALA A 266 9.55 3.40 12.52
N GLU A 267 8.93 4.55 12.29
CA GLU A 267 7.96 5.18 13.21
C GLU A 267 6.50 4.95 12.78
N ILE A 268 6.28 4.36 11.59
CA ILE A 268 4.95 3.99 11.11
C ILE A 268 4.52 2.69 11.83
N PRO A 269 3.36 2.68 12.50
CA PRO A 269 2.87 1.52 13.25
C PRO A 269 2.66 0.26 12.42
#